data_AF-A0A819T1W3-F1
#
_entry.id   AF-A0A819T1W3-F1
#
_cell.length_a   1.000
_cell.length_b   1.000
_cell.length_c   1.000
_cell.angle_alpha   90.00
_cell.angle_beta   90.00
_cell.angle_gamma   90.00
#
_symmetry.space_group_name_H-M   'P 1'
#
loop_
_entity.id
_entity.type
_entity.pdbx_description
1 polymer ?
#
loop_
_entity_poly.entity_id
_entity_poly.type
_entity_poly.pdbx_seq_one_letter_code
_entity_poly.pdbx_strand_id
1 'polypeptide(L)'
;VNENSDYPNFFLNSHEPRLGTNKIGDYIILVDEIQYSLSDWEEITYSLCHTDQRIDNRSSESIPSIVHLADAAASKARSLFGSRERPSGSVRAEILRVHEDIQDKPNMF
;
A
#
# COMPACT_ATOMS: atom_id res chain seq x y z
N VAL A 1 1.22 -12.07 -25.47
CA VAL A 1 2.32 -12.91 -24.94
C VAL A 1 3.61 -12.16 -25.16
N ASN A 2 4.34 -11.81 -24.11
CA ASN A 2 5.62 -11.10 -24.24
C ASN A 2 6.69 -12.14 -24.61
N GLU A 3 7.19 -12.11 -25.84
CA GLU A 3 8.07 -13.16 -26.40
C GLU A 3 9.46 -13.24 -25.74
N ASN A 4 9.77 -12.34 -24.80
CA ASN A 4 11.09 -12.21 -24.14
C ASN A 4 11.10 -12.58 -22.64
N SER A 5 10.04 -13.17 -22.10
CA SER A 5 9.96 -13.61 -20.70
C SER A 5 9.92 -15.13 -20.64
N ASP A 6 10.82 -15.75 -19.86
CA ASP A 6 10.80 -17.19 -19.57
C ASP A 6 9.51 -17.62 -18.84
N TYR A 7 8.79 -16.67 -18.25
CA TYR A 7 7.56 -16.89 -17.50
C TYR A 7 6.31 -16.46 -18.29
N PRO A 8 5.21 -17.23 -18.20
CA PRO A 8 3.92 -16.82 -18.75
C PRO A 8 3.48 -15.47 -18.17
N ASN A 9 3.02 -14.57 -19.04
CA ASN A 9 2.62 -13.23 -18.64
C ASN A 9 1.47 -12.69 -19.50
N PHE A 10 0.75 -11.71 -18.95
CA PHE A 10 -0.33 -11.01 -19.64
C PHE A 10 -0.42 -9.54 -19.21
N PHE A 11 -0.97 -8.71 -20.10
CA PHE A 11 -1.28 -7.32 -19.82
C PHE A 11 -2.79 -7.16 -19.61
N LEU A 12 -3.19 -6.44 -18.56
CA LEU A 12 -4.60 -6.26 -18.24
C LEU A 12 -4.95 -4.78 -18.02
N ASN A 13 -5.90 -4.28 -18.81
CA ASN A 13 -6.51 -2.98 -18.61
C ASN A 13 -7.84 -3.14 -17.87
N SER A 14 -7.79 -3.11 -16.54
CA SER A 14 -8.96 -3.41 -15.71
C SER A 14 -9.87 -2.21 -15.41
N HIS A 15 -9.47 -0.98 -15.73
CA HIS A 15 -10.15 0.24 -15.30
C HIS A 15 -10.45 1.20 -16.44
N GLU A 16 -11.47 2.04 -16.25
CA GLU A 16 -11.81 3.11 -17.19
C GLU A 16 -10.85 4.31 -17.02
N PRO A 17 -10.33 4.91 -18.12
CA PRO A 17 -9.54 6.14 -18.03
C PRO A 17 -10.38 7.30 -17.52
N ARG A 18 -10.10 7.75 -16.30
CA ARG A 18 -10.68 9.01 -15.78
C ARG A 18 -10.02 10.24 -16.40
N LEU A 19 -8.74 10.15 -16.75
CA LEU A 19 -7.98 11.21 -17.41
C LEU A 19 -6.78 10.63 -18.14
N GLY A 20 -6.53 11.10 -19.37
CA GLY A 20 -5.36 10.72 -20.15
C GLY A 20 -5.41 9.27 -20.64
N THR A 21 -4.22 8.66 -20.77
CA THR A 21 -4.07 7.27 -21.24
C THR A 21 -3.80 6.35 -20.04
N ASN A 22 -4.51 5.22 -19.99
CA ASN A 22 -4.34 4.25 -18.91
C ASN A 22 -2.93 3.66 -18.86
N LYS A 23 -2.44 3.48 -17.63
CA LYS A 23 -1.31 2.60 -17.36
C LYS A 23 -1.83 1.16 -17.25
N ILE A 24 -1.33 0.29 -18.11
CA ILE A 24 -1.76 -1.11 -18.17
C ILE A 24 -0.95 -1.94 -17.17
N GLY A 25 -1.61 -2.82 -16.42
CA GLY A 25 -0.94 -3.74 -15.51
C GLY A 25 -0.23 -4.84 -16.29
N ASP A 26 1.01 -5.15 -15.93
CA ASP A 26 1.80 -6.27 -16.45
C ASP A 26 1.90 -7.33 -15.36
N TYR A 27 1.32 -8.51 -15.61
CA TYR A 27 1.22 -9.60 -14.66
C TYR A 27 2.07 -10.77 -15.15
N ILE A 28 2.97 -11.24 -14.29
CA ILE A 28 3.88 -12.35 -14.56
C ILE A 28 3.54 -13.49 -13.59
N ILE A 29 3.30 -14.68 -14.14
CA ILE A 29 3.01 -15.88 -13.36
C ILE A 29 4.35 -16.55 -13.02
N LEU A 30 4.79 -16.39 -11.78
CA LEU A 30 6.05 -16.95 -11.31
C LEU A 30 5.92 -18.43 -10.92
N VAL A 31 4.77 -18.79 -10.35
CA VAL A 31 4.46 -20.13 -9.85
C VAL A 31 2.99 -20.41 -10.12
N ASP A 32 2.70 -21.55 -10.74
CA ASP A 32 1.34 -22.06 -10.94
C ASP A 32 1.31 -23.58 -10.68
N GLU A 33 0.90 -23.96 -9.48
CA GLU A 33 0.72 -25.37 -9.10
C GLU A 33 -0.65 -25.92 -9.52
N ILE A 34 -1.61 -25.05 -9.76
CA ILE A 34 -3.01 -25.41 -10.07
C ILE A 34 -3.19 -25.65 -11.58
N GLN A 35 -2.23 -25.20 -12.39
CA GLN A 35 -2.20 -25.35 -13.84
C GLN A 35 -3.38 -24.65 -14.52
N TYR A 36 -3.67 -23.43 -14.07
CA TYR A 36 -4.68 -22.60 -14.73
C TYR A 36 -4.19 -22.12 -16.10
N SER A 37 -5.14 -21.99 -17.03
CA SER A 37 -4.84 -21.38 -18.31
C SER A 37 -4.57 -19.90 -18.13
N LEU A 38 -3.86 -19.29 -19.09
CA LEU A 38 -3.61 -17.84 -19.06
C LEU A 38 -4.92 -17.04 -19.05
N SER A 39 -5.96 -17.53 -19.75
CA SER A 39 -7.30 -16.92 -19.72
C SER A 39 -7.97 -17.00 -18.36
N ASP A 40 -7.78 -18.08 -17.61
CA ASP A 40 -8.33 -18.20 -16.26
C ASP A 40 -7.65 -17.18 -15.33
N TRP A 41 -6.33 -17.01 -15.47
CA TRP A 41 -5.58 -16.01 -14.71
C TRP A 41 -5.99 -14.58 -15.07
N GLU A 42 -6.23 -14.29 -16.35
CA GLU A 42 -6.76 -13.00 -16.80
C GLU A 42 -8.14 -12.72 -16.18
N GLU A 43 -9.05 -13.69 -16.22
CA GLU A 43 -10.41 -13.56 -15.68
C GLU A 43 -10.43 -13.38 -14.16
N ILE A 44 -9.66 -14.19 -13.43
CA ILE A 44 -9.53 -14.08 -11.97
C ILE A 44 -8.95 -12.72 -11.60
N THR A 45 -7.89 -12.29 -12.27
CA THR A 45 -7.23 -11.01 -11.99
C THR A 45 -8.18 -9.84 -12.27
N TYR A 46 -8.92 -9.88 -13.39
CA TYR A 46 -9.92 -8.87 -13.72
C TYR A 46 -11.05 -8.83 -12.68
N SER A 47 -11.53 -10.00 -12.25
CA SER A 47 -12.58 -10.09 -11.23
C SER A 47 -12.14 -9.46 -9.92
N LEU A 48 -10.89 -9.72 -9.49
CA LEU A 48 -10.35 -9.13 -8.27
C LEU A 48 -10.23 -7.60 -8.32
N CYS A 49 -10.12 -6.97 -9.49
CA CYS A 49 -10.11 -5.51 -9.62
C CYS A 49 -11.45 -4.84 -9.29
N HIS A 50 -12.53 -5.61 -9.14
CA HIS A 50 -13.89 -5.11 -8.86
C HIS A 50 -14.35 -5.42 -7.42
N THR A 51 -13.43 -5.86 -6.55
CA THR A 51 -13.77 -6.33 -5.19
C THR A 51 -13.47 -5.31 -4.10
N ASP A 52 -12.98 -4.12 -4.44
CA ASP A 52 -12.61 -3.11 -3.45
C ASP A 52 -13.85 -2.48 -2.84
N GLN A 53 -13.98 -2.55 -1.51
CA GLN A 53 -15.12 -2.01 -0.78
C GLN A 53 -15.07 -0.48 -0.63
N ARG A 54 -13.96 0.16 -0.98
CA ARG A 54 -13.75 1.62 -0.84
C ARG A 54 -14.27 2.39 -2.05
N ILE A 55 -14.49 1.71 -3.18
CA ILE A 55 -14.95 2.31 -4.43
C ILE A 55 -16.42 1.96 -4.67
N ASP A 56 -17.05 2.65 -5.62
CA ASP A 56 -18.40 2.28 -6.04
C ASP A 56 -18.42 0.95 -6.80
N ASN A 57 -19.56 0.26 -6.78
CA ASN A 57 -19.74 -1.05 -7.42
C ASN A 57 -19.72 -1.01 -8.96
N ARG A 58 -19.57 0.18 -9.56
CA ARG A 58 -19.48 0.37 -11.02
C ARG A 58 -18.05 0.71 -11.46
N SER A 59 -17.15 0.93 -10.51
CA SER A 59 -15.75 1.26 -10.72
C SER A 59 -14.90 0.02 -10.54
N SER A 60 -13.75 0.06 -11.19
CA SER A 60 -12.72 -0.95 -11.06
C SER A 60 -11.37 -0.28 -10.86
N GLU A 61 -10.51 -0.94 -10.09
CA GLU A 61 -9.17 -0.44 -9.82
C GLU A 61 -8.20 -0.90 -10.91
N SER A 62 -7.09 -0.16 -11.04
CA SER A 62 -6.03 -0.48 -12.01
C SER A 62 -5.22 -1.74 -11.68
N ILE A 63 -5.32 -2.23 -10.44
CA ILE A 63 -4.70 -3.46 -9.93
C ILE A 63 -5.69 -4.19 -9.02
N PRO A 64 -5.53 -5.51 -8.78
CA PRO A 64 -6.40 -6.28 -7.90
C PRO A 64 -6.53 -5.66 -6.52
N SER A 65 -7.75 -5.69 -5.95
CA SER A 65 -8.04 -5.04 -4.66
C SER A 65 -7.17 -5.57 -3.51
N ILE A 66 -6.74 -6.83 -3.57
CA ILE A 66 -5.82 -7.43 -2.60
C ILE A 66 -4.46 -6.72 -2.54
N VAL A 67 -3.97 -6.19 -3.67
CA VAL A 67 -2.69 -5.47 -3.74
C VAL A 67 -2.84 -4.08 -3.11
N HIS A 68 -3.94 -3.40 -3.41
CA HIS A 68 -4.27 -2.13 -2.75
C HIS A 68 -4.40 -2.27 -1.23
N LEU A 69 -5.01 -3.37 -0.76
CA LEU A 69 -5.13 -3.66 0.66
C LEU A 69 -3.76 -3.88 1.31
N ALA A 70 -2.86 -4.60 0.65
CA ALA A 70 -1.49 -4.81 1.12
C ALA A 70 -0.73 -3.47 1.24
N ASP A 71 -0.85 -2.59 0.25
CA ASP A 71 -0.24 -1.25 0.28
C ASP A 71 -0.79 -0.36 1.41
N ALA A 72 -2.10 -0.42 1.64
CA ALA A 72 -2.73 0.30 2.75
C ALA A 72 -2.25 -0.24 4.11
N ALA A 73 -2.15 -1.56 4.26
CA ALA A 73 -1.62 -2.20 5.47
C ALA A 73 -0.15 -1.83 5.72
N ALA A 74 0.68 -1.85 4.68
CA ALA A 74 2.09 -1.44 4.77
C ALA A 74 2.22 0.05 5.12
N SER A 75 1.37 0.91 4.56
CA SER A 75 1.34 2.34 4.89
C SER A 75 0.94 2.59 6.35
N LYS A 76 -0.06 1.85 6.84
CA LYS A 76 -0.47 1.89 8.24
C LYS A 76 0.65 1.41 9.17
N ALA A 77 1.33 0.31 8.82
CA ALA A 77 2.48 -0.17 9.56
C ALA A 77 3.59 0.89 9.63
N ARG A 78 3.95 1.52 8.51
CA ARG A 78 4.93 2.63 8.48
C ARG A 78 4.54 3.78 9.40
N SER A 79 3.26 4.16 9.46
CA SER A 79 2.79 5.20 10.37
C SER A 79 2.94 4.80 11.85
N LEU A 80 2.57 3.56 12.19
CA LEU A 80 2.67 3.04 13.56
C LEU A 80 4.11 2.85 14.02
N PHE A 81 5.00 2.34 13.17
CA PHE A 81 6.40 2.13 13.52
C PHE A 81 7.22 3.42 13.41
N GLY A 82 6.93 4.29 12.44
CA GLY A 82 7.58 5.60 12.31
C GLY A 82 7.18 6.59 13.41
N SER A 83 6.03 6.43 14.06
CA SER A 83 5.66 7.17 15.27
C SER A 83 6.32 6.62 16.54
N ARG A 84 6.76 5.36 16.52
CA ARG A 84 7.50 4.71 17.62
C ARG A 84 8.98 5.09 17.64
N GLU A 85 9.58 5.38 16.49
CA GLU A 85 10.97 5.84 16.39
C GLU A 85 11.14 7.34 16.65
N ARG A 86 10.08 8.13 16.53
CA ARG A 86 10.10 9.48 17.12
C ARG A 86 10.08 9.27 18.62
N PRO A 87 11.08 9.76 19.38
CA PRO A 87 10.96 9.74 20.83
C PRO A 87 9.63 10.40 21.13
N SER A 88 8.74 9.67 21.80
CA SER A 88 7.53 10.24 22.35
C SER A 88 7.97 11.18 23.48
N GLY A 89 8.55 12.31 23.11
CA GLY A 89 8.53 13.51 23.91
C GLY A 89 7.06 13.87 24.03
N SER A 90 6.39 13.27 25.01
CA SER A 90 5.17 13.86 25.52
C SER A 90 5.54 15.30 25.81
N VAL A 91 4.85 16.26 25.18
CA VAL A 91 5.06 17.69 25.45
C VAL A 91 5.00 17.95 26.96
N ARG A 92 4.20 17.15 27.69
CA ARG A 92 4.14 17.15 29.16
C ARG A 92 5.44 16.69 29.82
N ALA A 93 6.10 15.66 29.31
CA ALA A 93 7.39 15.19 29.82
C ALA A 93 8.52 16.19 29.52
N GLU A 94 8.45 16.90 28.40
CA GLU A 94 9.40 17.98 28.07
C GLU A 94 9.16 19.22 28.93
N ILE A 95 7.90 19.61 29.15
CA ILE A 95 7.53 20.69 30.09
C ILE A 95 7.96 20.36 31.53
N LEU A 96 7.80 19.11 31.98
CA LEU A 96 8.21 18.69 33.33
C LEU A 96 9.73 18.77 33.50
N ARG A 97 10.51 18.34 32.50
CA ARG A 97 11.98 18.48 32.51
C ARG A 97 12.42 19.95 32.56
N VAL A 98 11.81 20.80 31.74
CA VAL A 98 12.09 22.25 31.76
C VAL A 98 11.69 22.88 33.10
N HIS A 99 10.61 22.42 33.74
CA HIS A 99 10.21 22.92 35.06
C HIS A 99 11.19 22.49 36.16
N GLU A 100 11.65 21.24 36.16
CA GLU A 100 12.69 20.75 37.08
C GLU A 100 14.00 21.53 36.90
N ASP A 101 14.45 21.76 35.66
CA ASP A 101 15.65 22.56 35.35
C ASP A 101 15.55 24.04 35.79
N ILE A 102 14.33 24.60 35.89
CA ILE A 102 14.11 25.96 36.41
C ILE A 102 14.15 25.98 37.94
N GLN A 103 13.69 24.91 38.61
CA GLN A 103 13.69 24.81 40.08
C GLN A 103 15.07 24.45 40.65
N ASP A 104 15.91 23.73 39.89
CA ASP A 104 17.25 23.31 40.33
C ASP A 104 18.35 24.36 40.08
N LYS A 105 18.02 25.55 39.56
CA LYS A 105 18.99 26.65 39.53
C LYS A 105 19.21 27.15 40.96
N PRO A 106 20.41 26.97 41.54
CA PRO A 106 20.71 27.60 42.81
C PRO A 106 20.61 29.12 42.61
N ASN A 107 19.88 29.80 43.50
CA ASN A 107 19.78 31.26 43.53
C ASN A 107 21.20 31.85 43.49
N MET A 108 21.62 32.29 42.31
CA MET A 108 22.86 33.01 42.13
C MET A 108 22.52 34.50 42.19
N PHE A 109 22.36 34.96 43.44
CA PHE A 109 22.15 36.34 43.90
C PHE A 109 20.87 37.06 43.47
#